data_AF-A0A016T605-F1
#
_entry.id   AF-A0A016T605-F1
#
_cell.length_a   1.000
_cell.length_b   1.000
_cell.length_c   1.000
_cell.angle_alpha   90.00
_cell.angle_beta   90.00
_cell.angle_gamma   90.00
#
_symmetry.space_group_name_H-M   'P 1'
#
loop_
_entity.id
_entity.type
_entity.pdbx_description
1 polymer ?
#
loop_
_entity_poly.entity_id
_entity_poly.type
_entity_poly.pdbx_seq_one_letter_code
_entity_poly.pdbx_strand_id
1 'polypeptide(L)'
;MERILDDYQPVEQAGFRKNSCMDNMQAVTQLTERSREYHLPLVLVFVDYKKTLDSVETNAVLNASAYTGIPSVYIRLLEQCFSNNSTIIQLFDRKLKIPIERGVRQGDTISPKLFTAALLYAMSELDWEDKGYSIDVKKISNLLSQTISY
;
A
#
# COMPACT_ATOMS: atom_id res chain seq x y z
N MET A 1 -8.77 0.07 15.33
CA MET A 1 -8.14 0.64 14.12
C MET A 1 -7.96 -0.42 13.05
N GLU A 2 -7.28 -1.54 13.37
CA GLU A 2 -7.01 -2.60 12.38
C GLU A 2 -8.24 -3.14 11.65
N ARG A 3 -9.33 -3.44 12.36
CA ARG A 3 -10.56 -3.94 11.74
C ARG A 3 -11.18 -2.98 10.73
N ILE A 4 -11.12 -1.67 11.00
CA ILE A 4 -11.63 -0.63 10.10
C ILE A 4 -10.77 -0.55 8.83
N LEU A 5 -9.45 -0.68 8.97
CA LEU A 5 -8.52 -0.73 7.84
C LEU A 5 -8.71 -1.98 6.98
N ASP A 6 -9.02 -3.12 7.61
CA ASP A 6 -9.28 -4.37 6.90
C ASP A 6 -10.63 -4.34 6.16
N ASP A 7 -11.66 -3.73 6.75
CA ASP A 7 -13.01 -3.59 6.16
C ASP A 7 -13.01 -2.63 4.95
N TYR A 8 -12.13 -1.61 4.93
CA TYR A 8 -12.00 -0.65 3.82
C TYR A 8 -11.18 -1.16 2.63
N GLN A 9 -10.62 -2.35 2.74
CA GLN A 9 -9.65 -2.87 1.81
C GLN A 9 -10.38 -3.46 0.58
N PRO A 10 -10.11 -3.01 -0.66
CA PRO A 10 -10.88 -3.44 -1.84
C PRO A 10 -10.44 -4.82 -2.32
N VAL A 11 -11.19 -5.45 -3.22
CA VAL A 11 -10.96 -6.85 -3.66
C VAL A 11 -9.66 -6.97 -4.48
N GLU A 12 -9.31 -5.90 -5.18
CA GLU A 12 -8.09 -5.71 -5.98
C GLU A 12 -6.82 -5.67 -5.12
N GLN A 13 -6.98 -5.51 -3.81
CA GLN A 13 -5.88 -5.49 -2.86
C GLN A 13 -5.68 -6.83 -2.17
N ALA A 14 -4.59 -7.49 -2.57
CA ALA A 14 -4.14 -8.77 -2.05
C ALA A 14 -3.20 -8.65 -0.85
N GLY A 15 -2.68 -7.46 -0.52
CA GLY A 15 -1.79 -7.31 0.63
C GLY A 15 -2.42 -7.83 1.93
N PHE A 16 -1.72 -8.72 2.65
CA PHE A 16 -2.08 -9.23 3.99
C PHE A 16 -3.37 -10.05 4.11
N ARG A 17 -3.96 -10.50 3.00
CA ARG A 17 -5.09 -11.42 3.00
C ARG A 17 -4.64 -12.86 2.81
N LYS A 18 -5.34 -13.80 3.46
CA LYS A 18 -5.05 -15.23 3.29
C LYS A 18 -5.41 -15.65 1.85
N ASN A 19 -4.49 -16.30 1.15
CA ASN A 19 -4.60 -16.81 -0.25
C ASN A 19 -4.56 -15.79 -1.40
N SER A 20 -4.43 -14.51 -1.13
CA SER A 20 -4.58 -13.45 -2.12
C SER A 20 -3.46 -13.32 -3.17
N CYS A 21 -2.22 -13.74 -2.84
CA CYS A 21 -1.13 -13.77 -3.82
C CYS A 21 -1.38 -14.79 -4.93
N MET A 22 -2.04 -15.90 -4.60
CA MET A 22 -2.41 -16.92 -5.61
C MET A 22 -3.50 -16.39 -6.53
N ASP A 23 -4.47 -15.65 -6.00
CA ASP A 23 -5.54 -15.05 -6.79
C ASP A 23 -5.00 -14.03 -7.81
N ASN A 24 -4.07 -13.16 -7.39
CA ASN A 24 -3.41 -12.22 -8.30
C ASN A 24 -2.60 -12.94 -9.39
N MET A 25 -1.88 -14.00 -9.03
CA MET A 25 -1.11 -14.79 -10.00
C MET A 25 -2.04 -15.48 -11.00
N GLN A 26 -3.15 -16.06 -10.52
CA GLN A 26 -4.15 -16.68 -11.37
C GLN A 26 -4.82 -15.67 -12.30
N ALA A 27 -5.13 -14.46 -11.83
CA ALA A 27 -5.69 -13.39 -12.66
C ALA A 27 -4.73 -12.99 -13.80
N VAL A 28 -3.43 -12.85 -13.52
CA VAL A 28 -2.41 -12.53 -14.53
C VAL A 28 -2.25 -13.68 -15.55
N THR A 29 -2.27 -14.93 -15.09
CA THR A 29 -2.23 -16.10 -15.98
C THR A 29 -3.43 -16.12 -16.92
N GLN A 30 -4.65 -15.94 -16.38
CA GLN A 30 -5.87 -15.90 -17.18
C GLN A 30 -5.88 -14.74 -18.19
N LEU A 31 -5.40 -13.55 -17.80
CA LEU A 31 -5.23 -12.41 -18.71
C LEU A 31 -4.32 -12.76 -19.88
N THR A 32 -3.19 -13.41 -19.59
CA THR A 32 -2.19 -13.77 -20.60
C THR A 32 -2.72 -14.84 -21.55
N GLU A 33 -3.42 -15.86 -21.03
CA GLU A 33 -4.02 -16.92 -21.83
C GLU A 33 -5.13 -16.38 -22.74
N ARG A 34 -6.03 -15.56 -22.22
CA ARG A 34 -7.13 -14.97 -23.00
C ARG A 34 -6.64 -13.98 -24.04
N SER A 35 -5.65 -13.15 -23.71
CA SER A 35 -5.01 -12.26 -24.69
C SER A 35 -4.42 -13.04 -25.86
N ARG A 36 -3.80 -14.20 -25.59
CA ARG A 36 -3.28 -15.10 -26.63
C ARG A 36 -4.38 -15.79 -27.43
N GLU A 37 -5.42 -16.29 -26.76
CA GLU A 37 -6.54 -16.98 -27.40
C GLU A 37 -7.27 -16.06 -28.40
N TYR A 38 -7.60 -14.84 -27.96
CA TYR A 38 -8.35 -13.87 -28.76
C TYR A 38 -7.48 -12.91 -29.59
N HIS A 39 -6.15 -13.09 -29.58
CA HIS A 39 -5.19 -12.23 -30.30
C HIS A 39 -5.32 -10.74 -29.95
N LEU A 40 -5.65 -10.45 -28.69
CA LEU A 40 -5.83 -9.09 -28.19
C LEU A 40 -4.51 -8.54 -27.65
N PRO A 41 -4.15 -7.28 -27.93
CA PRO A 41 -2.94 -6.68 -27.36
C PRO A 41 -3.11 -6.54 -25.83
N LEU A 42 -2.13 -7.08 -25.09
CA LEU A 42 -2.06 -6.99 -23.63
C LEU A 42 -0.76 -6.32 -23.21
N VAL A 43 -0.87 -5.31 -22.35
CA VAL A 43 0.26 -4.65 -21.71
C VAL A 43 0.10 -4.79 -20.21
N LEU A 44 1.08 -5.42 -19.55
CA LEU A 44 1.16 -5.54 -18.10
C LEU A 44 2.30 -4.66 -17.59
N VAL A 45 2.00 -3.78 -16.64
CA VAL A 45 2.99 -2.90 -16.00
C VAL A 45 3.16 -3.32 -14.55
N PHE A 46 4.39 -3.70 -14.18
CA PHE A 46 4.73 -4.06 -12.81
C PHE A 46 5.44 -2.88 -12.14
N VAL A 47 4.84 -2.35 -11.07
CA VAL A 47 5.40 -1.25 -10.29
C VAL A 47 5.87 -1.80 -8.96
N ASP A 48 7.17 -1.72 -8.70
CA ASP A 48 7.76 -2.08 -7.41
C ASP A 48 8.19 -0.81 -6.66
N TYR A 49 7.81 -0.73 -5.39
CA TYR A 49 8.12 0.42 -4.54
C TYR A 49 9.29 0.08 -3.62
N LYS A 50 10.40 0.80 -3.76
CA LYS A 50 11.59 0.59 -2.93
C LYS A 50 11.40 1.22 -1.55
N LYS A 51 11.64 0.43 -0.49
CA LYS A 51 11.59 0.89 0.92
C LYS A 51 10.26 1.61 1.25
N THR A 52 9.15 0.95 0.95
CA THR A 52 7.79 1.48 1.14
C THR A 52 7.54 2.02 2.54
N LEU A 53 8.03 1.30 3.56
CA LEU A 53 7.89 1.73 4.95
C LEU A 53 8.76 2.94 5.28
N ASP A 54 9.95 3.10 4.70
CA ASP A 54 10.86 4.20 5.03
C ASP A 54 10.55 5.49 4.24
N SER A 55 9.80 5.39 3.15
CA SER A 55 9.60 6.47 2.17
C SER A 55 8.24 7.13 2.23
N VAL A 56 7.26 6.51 2.90
CA VAL A 56 5.89 7.05 2.97
C VAL A 56 5.87 8.37 3.76
N GLU A 57 5.20 9.37 3.21
CA GLU A 57 5.02 10.65 3.89
C GLU A 57 3.98 10.52 5.01
N THR A 58 4.28 11.06 6.18
CA THR A 58 3.38 11.05 7.34
C THR A 58 2.00 11.65 6.99
N ASN A 59 1.97 12.74 6.23
CA ASN A 59 0.73 13.37 5.79
C ASN A 59 -0.14 12.44 4.93
N ALA A 60 0.46 11.65 4.05
CA ALA A 60 -0.27 10.68 3.23
C ALA A 60 -0.94 9.61 4.11
N VAL A 61 -0.26 9.14 5.15
CA VAL A 61 -0.80 8.18 6.12
C VAL A 61 -1.94 8.79 6.94
N LEU A 62 -1.80 10.04 7.39
CA LEU A 62 -2.84 10.74 8.16
C LEU A 62 -4.10 11.00 7.30
N ASN A 63 -3.91 11.44 6.06
CA ASN A 63 -5.02 11.68 5.12
C ASN A 63 -5.75 10.37 4.79
N ALA A 64 -5.01 9.29 4.52
CA ALA A 64 -5.61 7.98 4.29
C ALA A 64 -6.33 7.43 5.54
N SER A 65 -5.82 7.72 6.73
CA SER A 65 -6.50 7.34 7.98
C SER A 65 -7.83 8.08 8.14
N ALA A 66 -7.88 9.37 7.79
CA ALA A 66 -9.12 10.13 7.75
C ALA A 66 -10.10 9.58 6.70
N TYR A 67 -9.61 9.25 5.50
CA TYR A 67 -10.40 8.69 4.41
C TYR A 67 -11.05 7.34 4.77
N THR A 68 -10.30 6.47 5.47
CA THR A 68 -10.79 5.15 5.93
C THR A 68 -11.72 5.21 7.15
N GLY A 69 -12.10 6.41 7.62
CA GLY A 69 -13.05 6.58 8.71
C GLY A 69 -12.47 6.31 10.10
N ILE A 70 -11.14 6.35 10.26
CA ILE A 70 -10.52 6.25 11.59
C ILE A 70 -10.91 7.49 12.41
N PRO A 71 -11.37 7.32 13.66
CA PRO A 71 -11.72 8.46 14.51
C PRO A 71 -10.55 9.42 14.73
N SER A 72 -10.83 10.72 14.71
CA SER A 72 -9.83 11.81 14.80
C SER A 72 -8.93 11.73 16.04
N VAL A 73 -9.42 11.15 17.14
CA VAL A 73 -8.62 10.88 18.35
C VAL A 73 -7.41 9.98 18.04
N TYR A 74 -7.61 8.95 17.23
CA TYR A 74 -6.52 8.05 16.84
C TYR A 74 -5.59 8.67 15.81
N ILE A 75 -6.12 9.49 14.90
CA ILE A 75 -5.31 10.23 13.92
C ILE A 75 -4.35 11.19 14.63
N ARG A 76 -4.84 11.91 15.65
CA ARG A 76 -4.00 12.76 16.51
C ARG A 76 -2.93 11.98 17.26
N LEU A 77 -3.25 10.78 17.74
CA LEU A 77 -2.25 9.90 18.36
C LEU A 77 -1.17 9.47 17.35
N LEU A 78 -1.57 9.11 16.13
CA LEU A 78 -0.62 8.79 15.05
C LEU A 78 0.26 9.99 14.71
N GLU A 79 -0.31 11.18 14.57
CA GLU A 79 0.42 12.43 14.33
C GLU A 79 1.45 12.69 15.44
N GLN A 80 1.07 12.51 16.70
CA GLN A 80 1.99 12.63 17.83
C GLN A 80 3.10 11.57 17.80
N CYS A 81 2.77 10.31 17.47
CA CYS A 81 3.74 9.23 17.34
C CYS A 81 4.77 9.47 16.22
N PHE A 82 4.37 10.15 15.15
CA PHE A 82 5.25 10.50 14.04
C PHE A 82 6.02 11.81 14.25
N SER A 83 5.51 12.70 15.10
CA SER A 83 6.14 13.99 15.41
C SER A 83 7.46 13.85 16.19
N ASN A 84 8.41 14.75 15.94
CA ASN A 84 9.68 14.87 16.67
C ASN A 84 10.52 13.58 16.78
N ASN A 85 10.34 12.65 15.85
CA ASN A 85 11.16 11.44 15.80
C ASN A 85 12.60 11.78 15.40
N SER A 86 13.56 11.13 16.05
CA SER A 86 14.96 11.25 15.71
C SER A 86 15.68 9.94 15.97
N THR A 87 16.60 9.56 15.09
CA THR A 87 17.53 8.45 15.33
C THR A 87 18.87 8.98 15.82
N ILE A 88 19.61 8.16 16.55
CA ILE A 88 20.97 8.47 16.96
C ILE A 88 21.90 7.46 16.30
N ILE A 89 22.80 7.97 15.45
CA ILE A 89 23.88 7.17 14.88
C ILE A 89 25.14 7.45 15.68
N GLN A 90 25.80 6.40 16.19
CA GLN A 90 27.10 6.54 16.82
C GLN A 90 28.20 6.19 15.82
N LEU A 91 28.99 7.20 15.44
CA LEU A 91 30.18 7.05 14.61
C LEU A 91 31.40 7.29 15.51
N PHE A 92 32.14 6.23 15.81
CA PHE A 92 33.23 6.23 16.81
C PHE A 92 32.72 6.74 18.18
N ASP A 93 33.33 7.79 18.73
CA ASP A 93 32.94 8.42 20.01
C ASP A 93 31.94 9.58 19.86
N ARG A 94 31.38 9.81 18.66
CA ARG A 94 30.39 10.87 18.42
C ARG A 94 29.00 10.30 18.15
N LYS A 95 28.02 10.79 18.91
CA LYS A 95 26.59 10.56 18.69
C LYS A 95 26.03 11.67 17.82
N LEU A 96 25.51 11.31 16.64
CA LEU A 96 24.83 12.20 15.72
C LEU A 96 23.31 11.97 15.84
N LYS A 97 22.56 12.99 16.22
CA LYS A 97 21.10 12.95 16.25
C LYS A 97 20.58 13.42 14.89
N ILE A 98 19.84 12.56 14.18
CA ILE A 98 19.24 12.85 12.88
C ILE A 98 17.71 12.84 13.04
N PRO A 99 16.99 13.92 12.67
CA PRO A 99 15.54 13.91 12.65
C PRO A 99 15.00 12.92 11.61
N ILE A 100 13.93 12.21 11.95
CA ILE A 100 13.21 11.33 11.04
C ILE A 100 12.02 12.12 10.50
N GLU A 101 12.08 12.47 9.22
CA GLU A 101 11.06 13.29 8.55
C GLU A 101 10.09 12.47 7.70
N ARG A 102 10.42 11.20 7.41
CA ARG A 102 9.65 10.30 6.54
C ARG A 102 9.73 8.86 7.02
N GLY A 103 8.74 8.07 6.61
CA GLY A 103 8.65 6.66 6.90
C GLY A 103 7.94 6.33 8.21
N VAL A 104 7.47 5.09 8.28
CA VAL A 104 6.89 4.46 9.47
C VAL A 104 7.95 3.58 10.12
N ARG A 105 7.89 3.42 11.44
CA ARG A 105 8.88 2.60 12.16
C ARG A 105 8.78 1.13 11.71
N GLN A 106 9.91 0.56 11.28
CA GLN A 106 10.01 -0.87 10.98
C GLN A 106 9.87 -1.69 12.27
N GLY A 107 9.11 -2.80 12.20
CA GLY A 107 8.83 -3.67 13.35
C GLY A 107 7.57 -3.30 14.14
N ASP A 108 6.87 -2.23 13.77
CA ASP A 108 5.52 -1.95 14.28
C ASP A 108 4.47 -2.69 13.44
N THR A 109 3.62 -3.47 14.09
CA THR A 109 2.57 -4.30 13.49
C THR A 109 1.58 -3.47 12.66
N ILE A 110 1.43 -2.17 12.98
CA ILE A 110 0.49 -1.28 12.29
C ILE A 110 1.06 -0.66 11.01
N SER A 111 2.39 -0.57 10.88
CA SER A 111 3.07 0.10 9.77
C SER A 111 2.68 -0.43 8.39
N PRO A 112 2.59 -1.75 8.16
CA PRO A 112 2.15 -2.27 6.86
C PRO A 112 0.70 -1.93 6.53
N LYS A 113 -0.19 -1.89 7.53
CA LYS A 113 -1.60 -1.53 7.34
C LYS A 113 -1.77 -0.04 7.02
N LEU A 114 -1.00 0.82 7.67
CA LEU A 114 -0.97 2.26 7.38
C LEU A 114 -0.42 2.55 5.97
N PHE A 115 0.66 1.86 5.57
CA PHE A 115 1.19 1.97 4.21
C PHE A 115 0.16 1.50 3.17
N THR A 116 -0.49 0.37 3.43
CA THR A 116 -1.62 -0.13 2.64
C THR A 116 -2.72 0.92 2.49
N ALA A 117 -3.16 1.56 3.58
CA ALA A 117 -4.20 2.57 3.52
C ALA A 117 -3.78 3.78 2.68
N ALA A 118 -2.53 4.24 2.83
CA ALA A 118 -1.98 5.33 2.04
C ALA A 118 -1.93 4.99 0.54
N LEU A 119 -1.52 3.77 0.19
CA LEU A 119 -1.51 3.29 -1.19
C LEU A 119 -2.93 3.20 -1.76
N LEU A 120 -3.88 2.67 -0.99
CA LEU A 120 -5.28 2.61 -1.38
C LEU A 120 -5.85 4.00 -1.67
N TYR A 121 -5.62 4.94 -0.77
CA TYR A 121 -6.05 6.32 -0.93
C TYR A 121 -5.45 6.96 -2.19
N ALA A 122 -4.16 6.74 -2.46
CA ALA A 122 -3.55 7.22 -3.70
C ALA A 122 -4.17 6.57 -4.96
N MET A 123 -4.56 5.29 -4.88
CA MET A 123 -5.17 4.56 -5.99
C MET A 123 -6.63 4.95 -6.23
N SER A 124 -7.37 5.37 -5.19
CA SER A 124 -8.76 5.84 -5.33
C SER A 124 -8.88 7.22 -5.97
N GLU A 125 -7.81 8.03 -5.93
CA GLU A 125 -7.75 9.33 -6.60
C GLU A 125 -7.47 9.22 -8.10
N LEU A 126 -7.16 8.02 -8.61
CA LEU A 126 -6.92 7.78 -10.02
C LEU A 126 -8.23 7.45 -10.75
N ASP A 127 -8.40 8.01 -11.96
CA ASP A 127 -9.55 7.74 -12.81
C ASP A 127 -9.40 6.40 -13.56
N TRP A 128 -10.20 5.42 -13.14
CA TRP A 128 -10.20 4.07 -13.69
C TRP A 128 -11.42 3.75 -14.57
N GLU A 129 -12.43 4.63 -14.69
CA GLU A 129 -13.74 4.30 -15.29
C GLU A 129 -13.58 3.69 -16.69
N ASP A 130 -12.70 4.28 -17.51
CA ASP A 130 -12.43 3.83 -18.87
C ASP A 130 -11.13 3.03 -19.03
N LYS A 131 -10.43 2.67 -17.95
CA LYS A 131 -9.15 1.95 -17.99
C LYS A 131 -9.27 0.48 -17.57
N GLY A 132 -8.32 -0.35 -18.02
CA GLY A 132 -8.25 -1.77 -17.64
C GLY A 132 -8.62 -2.74 -18.75
N TYR A 133 -8.41 -4.02 -18.48
CA TYR A 133 -8.64 -5.14 -19.39
C TYR A 133 -9.91 -5.87 -19.01
N SER A 134 -10.82 -6.06 -19.98
CA SER A 134 -12.07 -6.78 -19.75
C SER A 134 -11.85 -8.29 -19.79
N ILE A 135 -12.18 -8.99 -18.70
CA ILE A 135 -12.31 -10.45 -18.66
C ILE A 135 -13.77 -10.76 -18.36
N ASP A 136 -14.46 -11.34 -19.34
CA ASP A 136 -15.88 -11.64 -19.27
C ASP A 136 -16.73 -10.41 -18.88
N VAL A 137 -17.34 -10.40 -17.68
CA VAL A 137 -18.22 -9.32 -17.17
C VAL A 137 -17.45 -8.34 -16.25
N LYS A 138 -16.18 -8.62 -15.90
CA LYS A 138 -15.39 -7.80 -14.98
C LYS A 138 -14.24 -7.11 -15.70
N LYS A 139 -14.01 -5.85 -15.36
CA LYS A 139 -12.86 -5.06 -15.84
C LYS A 139 -11.77 -5.07 -14.78
N ILE A 140 -10.56 -5.46 -15.14
CA ILE A 140 -9.40 -5.45 -14.25
C ILE A 140 -8.49 -4.30 -14.66
N SER A 141 -8.43 -3.26 -13.84
CA SER A 141 -7.58 -2.07 -14.04
C SER A 141 -6.26 -2.13 -13.29
N ASN A 142 -6.28 -2.70 -12.09
CA ASN A 142 -5.14 -2.73 -11.17
C ASN A 142 -5.21 -3.97 -10.27
N LEU A 143 -4.03 -4.49 -9.91
CA LEU A 143 -3.86 -5.55 -8.92
C LEU A 143 -2.78 -5.08 -7.95
N LEU A 144 -3.10 -5.04 -6.66
CA LEU A 144 -2.17 -4.59 -5.63
C LEU A 144 -1.74 -5.79 -4.79
N SER A 145 -0.43 -6.03 -4.68
CA SER A 145 0.13 -7.03 -3.77
C SER A 145 1.16 -6.38 -2.86
N GLN A 146 1.20 -6.79 -1.60
CA GLN A 146 2.27 -6.41 -0.66
C GLN A 146 2.85 -7.66 -0.03
N THR A 147 4.16 -7.82 -0.19
CA THR A 147 4.95 -8.84 0.49
C THR A 147 5.87 -8.10 1.47
N ILE A 148 5.83 -8.44 2.76
CA ILE A 148 6.86 -7.98 3.69
C ILE A 148 8.10 -8.82 3.40
N SER A 149 9.10 -8.20 2.80
CA SER A 149 10.47 -8.73 2.82
C SER A 149 11.10 -8.28 4.14
N TYR A 150 11.36 -9.24 5.03
CA TYR A 150 12.19 -9.03 6.22
C TYR A 150 13.67 -8.95 5.84
#